data_AF-A0A7C7MZ49-F1
#
_entry.id   AF-A0A7C7MZ49-F1
#
_cell.length_a   1.000
_cell.length_b   1.000
_cell.length_c   1.000
_cell.angle_alpha   90.00
_cell.angle_beta   90.00
_cell.angle_gamma   90.00
#
_symmetry.space_group_name_H-M   'P 1'
#
loop_
_entity.id
_entity.type
_entity.pdbx_description
1 polymer ?
#
loop_
_entity_poly.entity_id
_entity_poly.type
_entity_poly.pdbx_seq_one_letter_code
_entity_poly.pdbx_strand_id
1 'polypeptide(L)'
;MGGALKNIVTLGAGICDGLNIGNNLKGAFISIAFSEIVKLALLAGAQTVTISGLSGLGDTLASSYSPLSRNRLAGQYLAEGYSINTINKKINNIIEGLDTLYGARALSKKLNTDHTFIDLLIDVFNHKKHPKELLKNTIGNI
;
A
#
# COMPACT_ATOMS: atom_id res chain seq x y z
N MET A 1 -10.19 3.31 12.41
CA MET A 1 -8.86 2.85 11.96
C MET A 1 -8.88 2.06 10.65
N GLY A 2 -9.95 1.30 10.31
CA GLY A 2 -9.98 0.48 9.08
C GLY A 2 -9.73 1.23 7.75
N GLY A 3 -10.27 2.45 7.60
CA GLY A 3 -10.16 3.22 6.36
C GLY A 3 -8.80 3.89 6.08
N ALA A 4 -7.92 4.00 7.07
CA ALA A 4 -6.58 4.57 6.85
C ALA A 4 -5.65 3.49 6.25
N LEU A 5 -5.72 2.29 6.80
CA LEU A 5 -4.90 1.14 6.45
C LEU A 5 -5.05 0.67 5.00
N LYS A 6 -6.22 0.85 4.38
CA LYS A 6 -6.43 0.55 2.96
C LYS A 6 -5.48 1.34 2.04
N ASN A 7 -5.15 2.57 2.42
CA ASN A 7 -4.39 3.47 1.56
C ASN A 7 -2.97 2.94 1.32
N ILE A 8 -2.40 2.25 2.31
CA ILE A 8 -1.08 1.59 2.21
C ILE A 8 -1.11 0.50 1.14
N VAL A 9 -2.10 -0.40 1.22
CA VAL A 9 -2.25 -1.50 0.24
C VAL A 9 -2.53 -0.94 -1.15
N THR A 10 -3.36 0.10 -1.24
CA THR A 10 -3.68 0.77 -2.51
C THR A 10 -2.48 1.44 -3.16
N LEU A 11 -1.53 1.99 -2.39
CA LEU A 11 -0.25 2.49 -2.94
C LEU A 11 0.53 1.35 -3.63
N GLY A 12 0.69 0.21 -2.95
CA GLY A 12 1.36 -0.95 -3.53
C GLY A 12 0.62 -1.55 -4.74
N ALA A 13 -0.71 -1.55 -4.71
CA ALA A 13 -1.53 -1.96 -5.84
C ALA A 13 -1.32 -1.06 -7.07
N GLY A 14 -1.09 0.24 -6.85
CA GLY A 14 -0.67 1.17 -7.89
C GLY A 14 0.68 0.82 -8.49
N ILE A 15 1.66 0.44 -7.66
CA ILE A 15 2.98 -0.01 -8.13
C ILE A 15 2.84 -1.23 -9.05
N CYS A 16 1.94 -2.17 -8.73
CA CYS A 16 1.62 -3.30 -9.60
C CYS A 16 1.14 -2.84 -10.99
N ASP A 17 0.29 -1.80 -11.04
CA ASP A 17 -0.21 -1.24 -12.29
C ASP A 17 0.92 -0.64 -13.13
N GLY A 18 1.79 0.20 -12.53
CA GLY A 18 2.90 0.82 -13.27
C GLY A 18 3.96 -0.19 -13.73
N LEU A 19 4.05 -1.35 -13.07
CA LEU A 19 4.90 -2.47 -13.49
C LEU A 19 4.23 -3.41 -14.52
N ASN A 20 2.97 -3.18 -14.87
CA ASN A 20 2.22 -3.96 -15.86
C ASN A 20 2.18 -5.48 -15.59
N ILE A 21 2.06 -5.90 -14.32
CA ILE A 21 2.09 -7.33 -13.94
C ILE A 21 0.74 -8.06 -14.11
N GLY A 22 -0.33 -7.33 -14.44
CA GLY A 22 -1.67 -7.89 -14.61
C GLY A 22 -2.45 -8.13 -13.30
N ASN A 23 -3.76 -8.34 -13.45
CA ASN A 23 -4.70 -8.33 -12.33
C ASN A 23 -4.54 -9.52 -11.37
N ASN A 24 -4.11 -10.70 -11.86
CA ASN A 24 -3.96 -11.88 -11.00
C ASN A 24 -2.83 -11.68 -9.96
N LEU A 25 -1.66 -11.21 -10.43
CA LEU A 25 -0.52 -10.92 -9.55
C LEU A 25 -0.79 -9.72 -8.64
N LYS A 26 -1.49 -8.70 -9.16
CA LYS A 26 -1.99 -7.59 -8.34
C LYS A 26 -2.94 -8.06 -7.24
N GLY A 27 -3.85 -8.99 -7.55
CA GLY A 27 -4.75 -9.61 -6.57
C GLY A 27 -3.98 -10.35 -5.48
N ALA A 28 -3.01 -11.18 -5.86
CA ALA A 28 -2.14 -11.87 -4.91
C ALA A 28 -1.36 -10.89 -4.02
N PHE A 29 -0.82 -9.84 -4.61
CA PHE A 29 -0.13 -8.76 -3.89
C PHE A 29 -1.04 -8.10 -2.85
N ILE A 30 -2.26 -7.71 -3.25
CA ILE A 30 -3.24 -7.08 -2.36
C ILE A 30 -3.57 -8.01 -1.19
N SER A 31 -3.80 -9.31 -1.44
CA SER A 31 -4.11 -10.27 -0.38
C SER A 31 -3.00 -10.40 0.66
N ILE A 32 -1.74 -10.47 0.22
CA ILE A 32 -0.59 -10.61 1.13
C ILE A 32 -0.33 -9.31 1.88
N ALA A 33 -0.26 -8.18 1.17
CA ALA A 33 -0.07 -6.86 1.76
C ALA A 33 -1.17 -6.53 2.79
N PHE A 34 -2.43 -6.82 2.45
CA PHE A 34 -3.54 -6.62 3.36
C PHE A 34 -3.38 -7.45 4.64
N SER A 35 -2.93 -8.70 4.55
CA SER A 35 -2.74 -9.57 5.73
C SER A 35 -1.75 -8.99 6.75
N GLU A 36 -0.65 -8.36 6.31
CA GLU A 36 0.31 -7.72 7.22
C GLU A 36 -0.31 -6.50 7.90
N ILE A 37 -1.02 -5.69 7.13
CA ILE A 37 -1.70 -4.50 7.62
C ILE A 37 -2.82 -4.85 8.60
N VAL A 38 -3.55 -5.95 8.38
CA VAL A 38 -4.54 -6.49 9.32
C VAL A 38 -3.88 -6.90 10.63
N LYS A 39 -2.74 -7.61 10.60
CA LYS A 39 -2.02 -8.01 11.82
C LYS A 39 -1.65 -6.79 12.67
N LEU A 40 -1.10 -5.75 12.05
CA LEU A 40 -0.79 -4.50 12.75
C LEU A 40 -2.04 -3.85 13.35
N ALA A 41 -3.15 -3.81 12.60
CA ALA A 41 -4.41 -3.25 13.07
C ALA A 41 -4.93 -3.98 14.32
N LEU A 42 -4.93 -5.31 14.29
CA LEU A 42 -5.40 -6.16 15.39
C LEU A 42 -4.55 -5.96 16.64
N LEU A 43 -3.22 -5.90 16.49
CA LEU A 43 -2.31 -5.60 17.60
C LEU A 43 -2.54 -4.20 18.19
N ALA A 44 -3.00 -3.26 17.38
CA ALA A 44 -3.39 -1.91 17.81
C ALA A 44 -4.81 -1.83 18.41
N GLY A 45 -5.51 -2.96 18.58
CA GLY A 45 -6.84 -3.02 19.18
C GLY A 45 -8.00 -2.83 18.19
N ALA A 46 -7.75 -2.91 16.88
CA ALA A 46 -8.83 -2.91 15.91
C ALA A 46 -9.69 -4.18 16.02
N GLN A 47 -10.99 -4.06 15.79
CA GLN A 47 -11.90 -5.20 15.79
C GLN A 47 -11.92 -5.88 14.42
N THR A 48 -11.94 -7.22 14.39
CA THR A 48 -11.98 -8.03 13.17
C THR A 48 -13.14 -7.62 12.25
N VAL A 49 -14.33 -7.38 12.80
CA VAL A 49 -15.54 -6.96 12.05
C VAL A 49 -15.33 -5.65 11.26
N THR A 50 -14.53 -4.72 11.78
CA THR A 50 -14.22 -3.45 11.10
C THR A 50 -13.25 -3.65 9.92
N ILE A 51 -12.40 -4.68 10.02
CA ILE A 51 -11.38 -5.00 9.04
C ILE A 51 -11.95 -5.86 7.89
N SER A 52 -12.78 -6.85 8.22
CA SER A 52 -13.42 -7.74 7.24
C SER A 52 -14.65 -7.12 6.57
N GLY A 53 -15.25 -6.09 7.18
CA GLY A 53 -16.38 -5.35 6.61
C GLY A 53 -16.01 -4.41 5.45
N LEU A 54 -17.03 -3.73 4.90
CA LEU A 54 -16.90 -2.84 3.74
C LEU A 54 -15.83 -1.74 3.93
N SER A 55 -15.68 -1.23 5.17
CA SER A 55 -14.68 -0.21 5.53
C SER A 55 -13.23 -0.68 5.50
N GLY A 56 -12.98 -1.99 5.35
CA GLY A 56 -11.65 -2.58 5.28
C GLY A 56 -11.41 -3.23 3.92
N LEU A 57 -11.78 -4.51 3.76
CA LEU A 57 -11.48 -5.27 2.54
C LEU A 57 -12.18 -4.72 1.30
N GLY A 58 -13.49 -4.44 1.40
CA GLY A 58 -14.29 -3.98 0.25
C GLY A 58 -13.79 -2.66 -0.33
N ASP A 59 -13.56 -1.68 0.54
CA ASP A 59 -13.00 -0.38 0.16
C ASP A 59 -11.54 -0.49 -0.32
N THR A 60 -10.73 -1.37 0.26
CA THR A 60 -9.37 -1.65 -0.24
C THR A 60 -9.40 -2.17 -1.67
N LEU A 61 -10.26 -3.13 -1.98
CA LEU A 61 -10.41 -3.66 -3.33
C LEU A 61 -10.92 -2.59 -4.30
N ALA A 62 -12.01 -1.91 -3.95
CA ALA A 62 -12.57 -0.84 -4.78
C ALA A 62 -11.53 0.25 -5.08
N SER A 63 -10.82 0.72 -4.06
CA SER A 63 -9.76 1.73 -4.20
C SER A 63 -8.55 1.23 -4.99
N SER A 64 -8.19 -0.05 -4.86
CA SER A 64 -7.01 -0.63 -5.54
C SER A 64 -7.23 -0.88 -7.03
N TYR A 65 -8.48 -1.05 -7.47
CA TYR A 65 -8.82 -1.21 -8.90
C TYR A 65 -9.43 0.04 -9.54
N SER A 66 -9.84 1.03 -8.75
CA SER A 66 -10.47 2.25 -9.27
C SER A 66 -9.45 3.16 -9.98
N PRO A 67 -9.70 3.57 -11.24
CA PRO A 67 -8.83 4.51 -11.94
C PRO A 67 -8.75 5.87 -11.24
N LEU A 68 -9.76 6.23 -10.44
CA LEU A 68 -9.89 7.51 -9.73
C LEU A 68 -9.16 7.53 -8.39
N SER A 69 -8.66 6.38 -7.93
CA SER A 69 -7.95 6.30 -6.65
C SER A 69 -6.60 7.01 -6.72
N ARG A 70 -6.47 8.07 -5.92
CA ARG A 70 -5.24 8.88 -5.83
C ARG A 70 -4.05 8.07 -5.33
N ASN A 71 -4.26 7.22 -4.33
CA ASN A 71 -3.21 6.34 -3.80
C ASN A 71 -2.77 5.31 -4.87
N ARG A 72 -3.71 4.78 -5.66
CA ARG A 72 -3.38 3.86 -6.75
C ARG A 72 -2.58 4.57 -7.83
N LEU A 73 -3.03 5.77 -8.25
CA LEU A 73 -2.31 6.59 -9.22
C LEU A 73 -0.91 6.98 -8.72
N ALA A 74 -0.76 7.28 -7.44
CA ALA A 74 0.54 7.59 -6.84
C ALA A 74 1.52 6.43 -6.97
N GLY A 75 1.09 5.21 -6.60
CA GLY A 75 1.91 4.01 -6.76
C GLY A 75 2.26 3.73 -8.22
N GLN A 76 1.29 3.94 -9.14
CA GLN A 76 1.50 3.76 -10.56
C GLN A 76 2.57 4.71 -11.11
N TYR A 77 2.43 6.01 -10.84
CA TYR A 77 3.41 7.00 -11.29
C TYR A 77 4.79 6.78 -10.64
N LEU A 78 4.84 6.33 -9.39
CA LEU A 78 6.11 5.97 -8.77
C LEU A 78 6.80 4.84 -9.54
N ALA A 79 6.06 3.79 -9.91
CA ALA A 79 6.59 2.68 -10.69
C ALA A 79 7.01 3.07 -12.12
N GLU A 80 6.36 4.08 -12.69
CA GLU A 80 6.73 4.70 -13.98
C GLU A 80 7.96 5.63 -13.87
N GLY A 81 8.52 5.84 -12.67
CA GLY A 81 9.76 6.59 -12.45
C GLY A 81 9.56 8.06 -12.09
N TYR A 82 8.34 8.51 -11.81
CA TYR A 82 8.10 9.88 -11.39
C TYR A 82 8.56 10.13 -9.94
N SER A 83 9.14 11.31 -9.70
CA SER A 83 9.45 11.76 -8.34
C SER A 83 8.17 12.08 -7.55
N ILE A 84 8.21 11.97 -6.22
CA ILE A 84 7.09 12.34 -5.34
C ILE A 84 6.58 13.76 -5.60
N ASN A 85 7.47 14.72 -5.86
CA ASN A 85 7.07 16.09 -6.18
C ASN A 85 6.27 16.15 -7.49
N THR A 86 6.69 15.41 -8.52
CA THR A 86 5.96 15.31 -9.79
C THR A 86 4.61 14.60 -9.61
N ILE A 87 4.57 13.55 -8.79
CA ILE A 87 3.34 12.80 -8.49
C ILE A 87 2.32 13.70 -7.81
N ASN A 88 2.71 14.44 -6.76
CA ASN A 88 1.84 15.39 -6.07
C ASN A 88 1.24 16.43 -7.01
N LYS A 89 2.06 16.97 -7.94
CA LYS A 89 1.58 17.92 -8.97
C LYS A 89 0.59 17.28 -9.93
N LYS A 90 0.84 16.05 -10.39
CA LYS A 90 -0.04 15.32 -11.31
C LYS A 90 -1.39 14.96 -10.68
N ILE A 91 -1.38 14.53 -9.42
CA ILE A 91 -2.59 14.17 -8.68
C ILE A 91 -3.38 15.41 -8.26
N ASN A 92 -2.72 16.59 -8.20
CA ASN A 92 -3.29 17.86 -7.76
C ASN A 92 -3.95 17.77 -6.37
N ASN A 93 -3.38 16.93 -5.50
CA ASN A 93 -3.84 16.70 -4.14
C ASN A 93 -2.78 15.96 -3.31
N ILE A 94 -2.99 15.89 -1.99
CA ILE A 94 -2.13 15.17 -1.04
C ILE A 94 -2.38 13.66 -1.15
N ILE A 95 -1.31 12.88 -1.07
CA ILE A 95 -1.33 11.41 -1.05
C ILE A 95 -1.43 10.94 0.40
N GLU A 96 -2.65 10.87 0.95
CA GLU A 96 -2.92 10.46 2.34
C GLU A 96 -2.33 9.08 2.70
N GLY A 97 -2.11 8.21 1.70
CA GLY A 97 -1.49 6.92 1.90
C GLY A 97 -0.05 7.00 2.38
N LEU A 98 0.70 8.04 2.01
CA LEU A 98 2.08 8.21 2.48
C LEU A 98 2.12 8.54 3.98
N ASP A 99 1.27 9.44 4.43
CA ASP A 99 1.17 9.78 5.85
C ASP A 99 0.73 8.57 6.68
N THR A 100 -0.25 7.82 6.15
CA THR A 100 -0.69 6.55 6.76
C THR A 100 0.47 5.55 6.85
N LEU A 101 1.26 5.42 5.78
CA LEU A 101 2.39 4.50 5.71
C LEU A 101 3.45 4.82 6.78
N TYR A 102 3.79 6.09 6.95
CA TYR A 102 4.72 6.52 8.01
C TYR A 102 4.14 6.32 9.41
N GLY A 103 2.85 6.61 9.60
CA GLY A 103 2.14 6.33 10.85
C GLY A 103 2.13 4.84 11.21
N ALA A 104 1.89 3.98 10.22
CA ALA A 104 1.93 2.52 10.40
C ALA A 104 3.33 2.03 10.78
N ARG A 105 4.39 2.58 10.18
CA ARG A 105 5.79 2.29 10.57
C ARG A 105 6.09 2.69 12.01
N ALA A 106 5.62 3.86 12.44
CA ALA A 106 5.82 4.31 13.81
C ALA A 106 5.08 3.40 14.81
N LEU A 107 3.85 3.00 14.46
CA LEU A 107 3.04 2.10 15.28
C LEU A 107 3.65 0.70 15.36
N SER A 108 4.14 0.15 14.24
CA SER A 108 4.75 -1.19 14.22
C SER A 108 6.02 -1.25 15.08
N LYS A 109 6.84 -0.20 15.05
CA LYS A 109 8.00 -0.05 15.95
C LYS A 109 7.59 0.01 17.41
N LYS A 110 6.55 0.77 17.75
CA LYS A 110 6.04 0.88 19.12
C LYS A 110 5.51 -0.46 19.65
N LEU A 111 4.88 -1.26 18.78
CA LEU A 111 4.33 -2.57 19.11
C LEU A 111 5.33 -3.72 18.96
N ASN A 112 6.58 -3.43 18.58
CA ASN A 112 7.65 -4.40 18.33
C ASN A 112 7.20 -5.57 17.41
N THR A 113 6.51 -5.25 16.33
CA THR A 113 6.03 -6.22 15.33
C THR A 113 6.81 -6.12 14.03
N ASP A 114 6.76 -7.20 13.24
CA ASP A 114 7.25 -7.19 11.86
C ASP A 114 6.59 -6.06 11.05
N HIS A 115 7.39 -5.45 10.20
CA HIS A 115 7.03 -4.29 9.37
C HIS A 115 7.85 -4.28 8.08
N THR A 116 8.24 -5.46 7.61
CA THR A 116 9.10 -5.62 6.45
C THR A 116 8.45 -5.06 5.19
N PHE A 117 7.15 -5.30 4.96
CA PHE A 117 6.45 -4.72 3.81
C PHE A 117 6.33 -3.20 3.91
N ILE A 118 6.02 -2.69 5.11
CA ILE A 118 5.92 -1.24 5.36
C ILE A 118 7.24 -0.55 5.04
N ASP A 119 8.36 -1.09 5.54
CA ASP A 119 9.69 -0.53 5.30
C ASP A 119 10.09 -0.60 3.82
N LEU A 120 9.78 -1.73 3.18
CA LEU A 120 10.05 -1.89 1.76
C LEU A 120 9.25 -0.91 0.90
N LEU A 121 7.98 -0.70 1.20
CA LEU A 121 7.15 0.28 0.50
C LEU A 121 7.70 1.70 0.70
N ILE A 122 8.12 2.05 1.92
CA ILE A 122 8.77 3.34 2.22
C ILE A 122 10.07 3.50 1.43
N ASP A 123 10.89 2.45 1.34
CA ASP A 123 12.13 2.49 0.57
C ASP A 123 11.87 2.73 -0.93
N VAL A 124 10.83 2.12 -1.49
CA VAL A 124 10.44 2.36 -2.90
C VAL A 124 9.95 3.79 -3.10
N PHE A 125 9.09 4.32 -2.22
CA PHE A 125 8.62 5.71 -2.31
C PHE A 125 9.74 6.74 -2.10
N ASN A 126 10.81 6.36 -1.40
CA ASN A 126 12.02 7.18 -1.25
C ASN A 126 13.07 6.93 -2.34
N HIS A 127 12.73 6.16 -3.39
CA HIS A 127 13.64 5.79 -4.48
C HIS A 127 14.94 5.09 -4.03
N LYS A 128 14.93 4.44 -2.85
CA LYS A 128 16.07 3.67 -2.33
C LYS A 128 16.08 2.23 -2.85
N LYS A 129 14.92 1.71 -3.25
CA LYS A 129 14.75 0.37 -3.83
C LYS A 129 13.90 0.43 -5.08
N HIS A 130 14.15 -0.49 -6.00
CA HIS A 130 13.39 -0.55 -7.23
C HIS A 130 11.96 -1.10 -6.95
N PRO A 131 10.90 -0.60 -7.59
CA PRO A 131 9.53 -1.09 -7.38
C PRO A 131 9.37 -2.62 -7.58
N LYS A 132 10.16 -3.23 -8.46
CA LYS A 132 10.20 -4.70 -8.63
C LYS A 132 10.64 -5.46 -7.37
N GLU A 133 11.45 -4.85 -6.51
CA GLU A 133 11.84 -5.47 -5.24
C GLU A 133 10.65 -5.61 -4.30
N LEU A 134 9.72 -4.64 -4.29
CA LEU A 134 8.48 -4.75 -3.53
C LEU A 134 7.70 -6.00 -3.92
N LEU A 135 7.52 -6.23 -5.22
CA LEU A 135 6.83 -7.42 -5.72
C LEU A 135 7.55 -8.70 -5.33
N LYS A 136 8.87 -8.77 -5.61
CA LYS A 136 9.68 -9.97 -5.33
C LYS A 136 9.61 -10.40 -3.87
N ASN A 137 9.63 -9.44 -2.94
CA ASN A 137 9.57 -9.73 -1.50
C ASN A 137 8.14 -9.96 -0.98
N THR A 138 7.11 -9.52 -1.71
CA THR A 138 5.71 -9.69 -1.27
C THR A 138 5.07 -10.95 -1.83
N ILE A 139 5.20 -11.19 -3.14
CA ILE A 139 4.55 -12.31 -3.85
C ILE A 139 5.53 -13.39 -4.34
N GLY A 140 6.83 -13.23 -4.08
CA GLY A 140 7.88 -14.17 -4.49
C GLY A 140 8.50 -13.88 -5.86
N ASN A 141 9.39 -14.76 -6.33
CA ASN A 141 9.96 -14.66 -7.68
C ASN A 141 8.86 -14.90 -8.73
N ILE A 142 8.68 -13.93 -9.62
CA ILE A 142 7.80 -13.96 -10.79
C ILE A 142 8.70 -13.94 -12.03
#